data_AF-A0A1H8VGY4-F1
#
_entry.id   AF-A0A1H8VGY4-F1
#
_cell.length_a   1.000
_cell.length_b   1.000
_cell.length_c   1.000
_cell.angle_alpha   90.00
_cell.angle_beta   90.00
_cell.angle_gamma   90.00
#
_symmetry.space_group_name_H-M   'P 1'
#
loop_
_entity.id
_entity.type
_entity.pdbx_description
1 polymer ?
#
loop_
_entity_poly.entity_id
_entity_poly.type
_entity_poly.pdbx_seq_one_letter_code
_entity_poly.pdbx_strand_id
1 'polypeptide(L)' 'TRIMRHSSTPLTPSQQTALELITQGSDEDGTITHDAAVDLLTDGGFERPEAEDLLEQLLLKGYVYESTNGLRLTP' A
#
# COMPACT_ATOMS: atom_id res chain seq x y z
N THR A 1 -18.94 9.55 20.67
CA THR A 1 -17.68 8.82 20.42
C THR A 1 -17.99 7.46 19.82
N ARG A 2 -17.73 7.27 18.53
CA ARG A 2 -17.66 5.93 17.93
C ARG A 2 -16.62 5.98 16.82
N ILE A 3 -15.35 5.84 17.19
CA ILE A 3 -14.31 5.55 16.21
C ILE A 3 -14.54 4.08 15.87
N MET A 4 -15.19 3.83 14.74
CA MET A 4 -15.35 2.50 14.20
C MET A 4 -13.96 2.03 13.83
N ARG A 5 -13.33 1.28 14.74
CA ARG A 5 -12.04 0.65 14.49
C ARG A 5 -12.34 -0.41 13.45
N HIS A 6 -12.20 -0.08 12.17
CA HIS A 6 -12.07 -1.12 11.16
C HIS A 6 -10.96 -2.03 11.68
N SER A 7 -11.29 -3.30 11.88
CA SER A 7 -10.36 -4.34 12.30
C SER A 7 -9.39 -4.58 11.15
N SER A 8 -8.58 -3.59 10.82
CA SER A 8 -7.55 -3.70 9.80
C SER A 8 -6.48 -4.63 10.38
N THR A 9 -6.19 -5.69 9.64
CA THR A 9 -5.25 -6.73 10.06
C THR A 9 -3.92 -6.07 10.43
N PRO A 10 -3.34 -6.28 11.63
CA PRO A 10 -2.14 -5.58 12.05
C PRO A 10 -1.03 -5.61 10.99
N LEU A 11 -0.45 -4.44 10.74
CA LEU A 11 0.71 -4.27 9.87
C LEU A 11 1.99 -4.42 10.68
N THR A 12 3.00 -5.05 10.09
CA THR A 12 4.37 -4.97 10.59
C THR A 12 4.94 -3.56 10.35
N PRO A 13 6.04 -3.17 11.01
CA PRO A 13 6.68 -1.88 10.76
C PRO A 13 7.00 -1.64 9.27
N SER A 14 7.58 -2.63 8.58
CA SER A 14 7.90 -2.53 7.15
C SER A 14 6.63 -2.38 6.28
N GLN A 15 5.54 -3.07 6.62
CA GLN A 15 4.26 -2.93 5.91
C GLN A 15 3.63 -1.55 6.13
N GLN A 16 3.77 -0.99 7.33
CA GLN A 16 3.30 0.37 7.60
C GLN A 16 4.12 1.39 6.82
N THR A 17 5.45 1.26 6.82
CA THR A 17 6.33 2.12 6.02
C THR A 17 6.01 2.01 4.53
N ALA A 18 5.79 0.79 4.02
CA ALA A 18 5.38 0.57 2.63
C ALA A 18 4.05 1.27 2.30
N LEU A 19 3.05 1.14 3.16
CA LEU A 19 1.75 1.80 2.99
C LEU A 19 1.90 3.33 3.00
N GLU A 20 2.74 3.87 3.89
CA GLU A 20 3.02 5.31 3.95
C GLU A 20 3.70 5.83 2.68
N LEU A 21 4.65 5.08 2.11
CA LEU A 21 5.31 5.44 0.84
C LEU A 21 4.32 5.43 -0.33
N ILE A 22 3.50 4.37 -0.44
CA ILE A 22 2.46 4.27 -1.47
C ILE A 22 1.44 5.40 -1.32
N THR A 23 1.05 5.74 -0.09
CA THR A 23 0.12 6.85 0.19
C THR A 23 0.67 8.19 -0.27
N GLN A 24 1.97 8.42 -0.06
CA GLN A 24 2.64 9.67 -0.46
C GLN A 24 2.83 9.80 -1.98
N GLY A 25 2.97 8.68 -2.69
CA GLY A 25 3.16 8.67 -4.14
C GLY A 25 1.90 8.40 -4.95
N SER A 26 0.75 8.19 -4.31
CA SER A 26 -0.55 8.09 -4.98
C SER A 26 -1.05 9.46 -5.42
N ASP A 27 -1.93 9.49 -6.43
CA ASP A 27 -2.58 10.72 -6.87
C ASP A 27 -3.63 11.25 -5.86
N GLU A 28 -4.26 12.38 -6.19
CA GLU A 28 -5.30 13.01 -5.34
C GLU A 28 -6.49 12.08 -5.07
N ASP A 29 -6.73 11.09 -5.95
CA ASP A 29 -7.78 10.09 -5.82
C ASP A 29 -7.33 8.82 -5.07
N GLY A 30 -6.08 8.79 -4.58
CA GLY A 30 -5.47 7.65 -3.92
C GLY A 30 -5.21 6.48 -4.87
N THR A 31 -4.97 6.77 -6.15
CA THR A 31 -4.71 5.77 -7.19
C THR A 31 -3.21 5.74 -7.54
N ILE A 32 -2.71 4.53 -7.81
CA ILE A 32 -1.33 4.30 -8.24
C ILE A 32 -1.25 3.03 -9.10
N THR A 33 -0.33 2.95 -10.07
CA THR A 33 -0.13 1.69 -10.80
C THR A 33 0.68 0.70 -9.95
N HIS A 34 0.55 -0.60 -10.24
CA HIS A 34 1.35 -1.62 -9.55
C HIS A 34 2.86 -1.37 -9.73
N ASP A 35 3.30 -1.08 -10.95
CA ASP A 35 4.69 -0.79 -11.28
C ASP A 35 5.22 0.43 -10.51
N ALA A 36 4.45 1.53 -10.48
CA ALA A 36 4.82 2.72 -9.72
C ALA A 36 4.85 2.45 -8.20
N ALA A 37 3.97 1.59 -7.68
CA ALA A 37 4.01 1.21 -6.28
C ALA A 37 5.29 0.42 -5.94
N VAL A 38 5.67 -0.56 -6.77
CA VAL A 38 6.91 -1.33 -6.59
C VAL A 38 8.14 -0.43 -6.72
N ASP A 39 8.15 0.49 -7.68
CA ASP A 39 9.26 1.44 -7.85
C ASP A 39 9.38 2.41 -6.67
N LEU A 40 8.27 2.93 -6.12
CA LEU A 40 8.29 3.76 -4.90
C LEU A 40 8.86 3.01 -3.69
N LEU A 41 8.50 1.75 -3.53
CA LEU A 41 9.03 0.93 -2.44
C LEU A 41 10.54 0.67 -2.64
N THR A 42 10.95 0.44 -3.89
CA THR A 42 12.37 0.24 -4.22
C THR A 42 13.18 1.51 -3.95
N ASP A 43 12.67 2.68 -4.37
CA ASP A 43 13.26 3.99 -4.08
C ASP A 43 13.27 4.31 -2.58
N GLY A 44 12.31 3.77 -1.84
CA GLY A 44 12.22 3.83 -0.37
C GLY A 44 13.22 2.94 0.37
N GLY A 45 14.01 2.14 -0.36
CA GLY A 45 15.10 1.33 0.19
C GLY A 45 14.78 -0.16 0.38
N PHE A 46 13.62 -0.63 -0.09
CA PHE A 46 13.31 -2.06 -0.14
C PHE A 46 13.94 -2.70 -1.37
N GLU A 47 14.41 -3.94 -1.28
CA GLU A 47 14.82 -4.67 -2.48
C GLU A 47 13.58 -4.99 -3.33
N ARG A 48 13.71 -5.06 -4.66
CA ARG A 48 12.55 -5.29 -5.53
C ARG A 48 11.71 -6.54 -5.15
N PRO A 49 12.28 -7.71 -4.84
CA PRO A 49 11.48 -8.85 -4.38
C PRO A 49 10.75 -8.57 -3.06
N GLU A 50 11.37 -7.83 -2.15
CA GLU A 50 10.75 -7.43 -0.88
C GLU A 50 9.62 -6.41 -1.11
N ALA A 51 9.80 -5.47 -2.04
CA ALA A 51 8.78 -4.51 -2.44
C ALA A 51 7.54 -5.19 -3.02
N GLU A 52 7.73 -6.19 -3.89
CA GLU A 52 6.65 -7.01 -4.44
C GLU A 52 5.92 -7.78 -3.32
N ASP A 53 6.66 -8.44 -2.41
CA ASP A 53 6.08 -9.15 -1.27
C ASP A 53 5.29 -8.19 -0.36
N LEU A 54 5.83 -7.01 -0.05
CA LEU A 54 5.15 -6.02 0.80
C LEU A 54 3.86 -5.52 0.15
N LEU A 55 3.88 -5.25 -1.16
CA LEU A 55 2.69 -4.85 -1.91
C LEU A 55 1.62 -5.94 -1.91
N GLU A 56 2.01 -7.20 -2.13
CA GLU A 56 1.11 -8.35 -2.05
C GLU A 56 0.49 -8.48 -0.65
N GLN A 57 1.28 -8.31 0.41
CA GLN A 57 0.76 -8.37 1.78
C GLN A 57 -0.26 -7.26 2.07
N LEU A 58 -0.07 -6.05 1.52
CA LEU A 58 -1.03 -4.96 1.66
C LEU A 58 -2.34 -5.23 0.90
N LEU A 59 -2.25 -5.86 -0.28
CA LEU A 59 -3.40 -6.34 -1.05
C LEU A 59 -4.18 -7.41 -0.30
N LEU A 60 -3.50 -8.44 0.19
CA LEU A 60 -4.09 -9.55 0.95
C LEU A 60 -4.78 -9.07 2.24
N LYS A 61 -4.24 -8.03 2.87
CA LYS A 61 -4.80 -7.43 4.10
C LYS A 61 -5.86 -6.37 3.81
N GLY A 62 -6.08 -5.99 2.56
CA GLY A 62 -7.11 -5.04 2.12
C GLY A 62 -6.80 -3.58 2.43
N TYR A 63 -5.52 -3.22 2.57
CA TYR A 63 -5.09 -1.81 2.69
C TYR A 63 -4.94 -1.14 1.33
N VAL A 64 -4.66 -1.96 0.31
CA VAL A 64 -4.66 -1.60 -1.10
C VAL A 64 -5.57 -2.60 -1.81
N TYR A 65 -6.22 -2.20 -2.89
CA TYR A 65 -7.01 -3.11 -3.72
C TYR A 65 -6.85 -2.78 -5.22
N GLU A 66 -7.03 -3.79 -6.06
CA GLU A 66 -7.03 -3.61 -7.51
C GLU A 66 -8.34 -2.94 -7.97
N SER A 67 -8.20 -1.97 -8.86
CA SER A 67 -9.29 -1.26 -9.53
C SER A 67 -9.03 -1.22 -11.03
N THR A 68 -10.02 -0.79 -11.80
CA THR A 68 -9.90 -0.66 -13.27
C THR A 68 -8.72 0.25 -13.68
N ASN A 69 -8.32 1.21 -12.83
CA ASN A 69 -7.32 2.21 -13.15
C ASN A 69 -5.96 1.93 -12.47
N GLY A 70 -5.78 0.77 -11.86
CA GLY A 70 -4.60 0.44 -11.06
C GLY A 70 -4.98 0.12 -9.62
N LEU A 71 -4.06 0.34 -8.69
CA LEU A 71 -4.24 0.13 -7.26
C LEU A 71 -4.89 1.34 -6.62
N ARG A 72 -5.78 1.09 -5.65
CA ARG A 72 -6.39 2.13 -4.81
C ARG A 72 -6.16 1.85 -3.34
N LEU A 73 -5.94 2.92 -2.59
CA LEU A 73 -5.88 2.87 -1.12
C LEU A 73 -7.27 2.69 -0.55
N THR A 74 -7.38 1.85 0.48
CA THR A 74 -8.60 1.75 1.29
C THR A 74 -8.74 3.02 2.14
N PRO A 75 -9.90 3.71 2.10
CA PRO A 75 -10.16 4.91 2.90
C PRO A 75 -10.08 4.71 4.41
#